data_AF-A0A834DZL6-F1
#
_entry.id   AF-A0A834DZL6-F1
#
_cell.length_a   1.000
_cell.length_b   1.000
_cell.length_c   1.000
_cell.angle_alpha   90.00
_cell.angle_beta   90.00
_cell.angle_gamma   90.00
#
_symmetry.space_group_name_H-M   'P 1'
#
loop_
_entity.id
_entity.type
_entity.pdbx_description
1 polymer ?
#
loop_
_entity_poly.entity_id
_entity_poly.type
_entity_poly.pdbx_seq_one_letter_code
_entity_poly.pdbx_strand_id
1 'polypeptide(L)' 'MLQEDELQDAVLLLFANKQDLPNAMAISEMTDKLGLQSLRNRTVSIYFILIS' A
#
# COMPACT_ATOMS: atom_id res chain seq x y z
N MET A 1 -1.02 -12.82 -9.32
CA MET A 1 -0.16 -12.12 -8.35
C MET A 1 -0.68 -12.29 -6.92
N LEU A 2 -1.47 -11.41 -6.29
CA LEU A 2 -1.82 -11.60 -4.85
C LEU A 2 -2.71 -12.82 -4.50
N GLN A 3 -3.25 -13.50 -5.51
CA GLN A 3 -4.06 -14.73 -5.36
C GLN A 3 -3.25 -16.00 -5.57
N GLU A 4 -1.94 -15.90 -5.79
CA GLU A 4 -1.05 -17.07 -5.86
C GLU A 4 -0.87 -17.67 -4.46
N ASP A 5 -0.92 -19.00 -4.38
CA ASP A 5 -0.90 -19.74 -3.11
C ASP A 5 0.39 -19.44 -2.32
N GLU A 6 1.51 -19.29 -3.02
CA GLU A 6 2.82 -18.95 -2.44
C GLU A 6 2.82 -17.58 -1.74
N LEU A 7 1.88 -16.70 -2.10
CA LEU A 7 1.78 -15.37 -1.55
C LEU A 7 0.67 -15.24 -0.52
N GLN A 8 -0.07 -16.30 -0.17
CA GLN A 8 -1.22 -16.21 0.74
C GLN A 8 -0.88 -15.56 2.09
N ASP A 9 0.25 -15.95 2.69
CA ASP A 9 0.68 -15.48 4.01
C ASP A 9 1.71 -14.33 3.97
N ALA A 10 2.05 -13.85 2.77
CA ALA A 10 3.04 -12.79 2.62
C ALA A 10 2.56 -11.45 3.23
N VAL A 11 3.47 -10.69 3.83
CA VAL A 11 3.19 -9.31 4.23
C VAL A 11 3.21 -8.42 2.99
N LEU A 12 2.20 -7.56 2.84
CA LEU A 12 2.18 -6.58 1.76
C LEU A 12 2.84 -5.28 2.23
N LEU A 13 3.98 -4.95 1.64
CA LEU A 13 4.69 -3.69 1.87
C LEU A 13 4.38 -2.72 0.73
N LEU A 14 3.75 -1.59 1.07
CA LEU A 14 3.45 -0.53 0.13
C LEU A 14 4.35 0.68 0.35
N PHE A 15 4.96 1.18 -0.71
CA PHE A 15 5.73 2.42 -0.69
C PHE A 15 4.89 3.59 -1.21
N ALA A 16 4.55 4.49 -0.28
CA ALA A 16 3.96 5.79 -0.59
C ALA A 16 5.06 6.72 -1.10
N ASN A 17 5.36 6.60 -2.39
CA ASN A 17 6.39 7.39 -3.07
C ASN A 17 5.90 8.81 -3.40
N LYS A 18 6.84 9.74 -3.53
CA LYS A 18 6.60 11.13 -3.98
C LYS A 18 5.67 11.92 -3.04
N GLN A 19 5.67 11.57 -1.76
CA GLN A 19 4.83 12.21 -0.74
C GLN A 19 5.33 13.61 -0.35
N ASP A 20 6.51 13.98 -0.85
CA ASP A 20 7.11 15.31 -0.81
C ASP A 20 6.54 16.29 -1.85
N LEU A 21 5.85 15.80 -2.89
CA LEU A 21 5.36 16.65 -3.97
C LEU A 21 4.09 17.43 -3.58
N PRO A 22 3.92 18.67 -4.11
CA PRO A 22 2.64 19.34 -4.02
C PRO A 22 1.56 18.49 -4.71
N ASN A 23 0.41 18.36 -4.07
CA ASN A 23 -0.70 17.48 -4.48
C ASN A 23 -0.45 15.98 -4.29
N ALA A 24 0.47 15.58 -3.39
CA ALA A 24 0.60 14.19 -2.98
C ALA A 24 -0.76 13.63 -2.49
N MET A 25 -1.06 12.40 -2.89
CA MET A 25 -2.29 11.72 -2.51
C MET A 25 -2.25 11.33 -1.03
N ALA A 26 -3.33 11.62 -0.31
CA ALA A 26 -3.49 11.20 1.08
C ALA A 26 -3.50 9.67 1.20
N ILE A 27 -2.97 9.15 2.31
CA ILE A 27 -2.91 7.71 2.55
C ILE A 27 -4.30 7.06 2.55
N SER A 28 -5.31 7.72 3.13
CA SER A 28 -6.69 7.23 3.12
C SER A 28 -7.22 7.06 1.70
N GLU A 29 -7.05 8.08 0.85
CA GLU A 29 -7.48 8.04 -0.56
C GLU A 29 -6.75 6.94 -1.35
N MET A 30 -5.45 6.76 -1.11
CA MET A 30 -4.67 5.69 -1.74
C MET A 30 -5.13 4.29 -1.29
N THR A 31 -5.39 4.13 0.01
CA THR A 31 -5.88 2.86 0.60
C THR A 31 -7.22 2.48 -0.03
N ASP A 32 -8.09 3.48 -0.24
CA ASP A 32 -9.38 3.32 -0.91
C ASP A 32 -9.23 2.94 -2.39
N LYS A 33 -8.42 3.70 -3.13
CA LYS A 33 -8.19 3.48 -4.56
C LYS A 33 -7.53 2.13 -4.86
N LEU A 34 -6.70 1.64 -3.96
CA LEU A 34 -6.06 0.33 -4.07
C LEU A 34 -6.89 -0.82 -3.47
N GLY A 35 -8.05 -0.51 -2.89
CA GLY A 35 -8.96 -1.51 -2.35
C GLY A 35 -8.37 -2.31 -1.19
N LEU A 36 -7.43 -1.74 -0.42
CA LEU A 36 -6.69 -2.47 0.62
C LEU A 36 -7.60 -2.95 1.76
N GLN A 37 -8.72 -2.26 2.02
CA GLN A 37 -9.78 -2.73 2.93
C GLN A 37 -10.40 -4.09 2.56
N SER A 38 -10.25 -4.56 1.32
CA SER A 38 -10.68 -5.90 0.93
C SER A 38 -9.73 -6.99 1.40
N LEU A 39 -8.48 -6.64 1.74
CA LEU A 39 -7.42 -7.55 2.17
C LEU A 39 -7.44 -7.80 3.69
N ARG A 40 -8.63 -8.06 4.26
CA ARG A 40 -8.83 -8.17 5.72
C ARG A 40 -8.00 -9.24 6.41
N ASN A 41 -7.62 -10.29 5.68
CA ASN A 41 -6.84 -11.41 6.19
C ASN A 41 -5.33 -11.27 5.91
N ARG A 42 -4.87 -10.06 5.60
CA ARG A 42 -3.46 -9.82 5.26
C ARG A 42 -2.93 -8.61 6.02
N THR A 43 -1.74 -8.73 6.57
CA THR A 43 -1.03 -7.58 7.11
C THR A 43 -0.52 -6.70 5.97
N VAL A 44 -0.98 -5.47 5.95
CA VAL A 44 -0.52 -4.43 5.02
C VAL A 44 0.20 -3.35 5.81
N SER A 45 1.39 -2.97 5.37
CA SER A 45 2.15 -1.87 5.95
C SER A 45 2.48 -0.84 4.88
N ILE A 46 2.29 0.44 5.19
CA ILE A 46 2.56 1.55 4.29
C ILE A 46 3.75 2.34 4.83
N TYR A 47 4.77 2.53 3.99
CA TYR A 47 5.96 3.30 4.31
C TYR A 47 6.07 4.48 3.38
N PHE A 48 6.34 5.65 3.95
CA PHE A 48 6.65 6.85 3.19
C PHE A 48 8.09 6.77 2.73
N ILE A 49 8.31 6.89 1.42
CA ILE A 49 9.66 7.09 0.87
C ILE A 49 9.80 8.56 0.56
N LEU A 50 10.78 9.19 1.22
CA LEU A 50 11.28 10.51 0.86
C LEU A 50 12.31 10.32 -0.26
N ILE A 51 11.96 10.77 -1.47
CA ILE A 51 12.89 10.83 -2.60
C ILE A 51 13.33 12.29 -2.68
N SER A 52 14.39 12.64 -1.96
CA SER A 52 15.00 13.98 -1.96
C SER A 52 16.45 13.90 -2.41
#